data_AF-K1R9V9-F1
#
_entry.id   AF-K1R9V9-F1
#
_cell.length_a   1.000
_cell.length_b   1.000
_cell.length_c   1.000
_cell.angle_alpha   90.00
_cell.angle_beta   90.00
_cell.angle_gamma   90.00
#
_symmetry.space_group_name_H-M   'P 1'
#
loop_
_entity.id
_entity.type
_entity.pdbx_description
1 polymer ?
#
loop_
_entity_poly.entity_id
_entity_poly.type
_entity_poly.pdbx_seq_one_letter_code
_entity_poly.pdbx_strand_id
1 'polypeptide(L)'
;TNNGRRISQYTCSNYTKVPCGTLCPTQHRINESAVLTLVSDTLRAIAEYSRNDRTEFIHTVQETQVAQQSADISKKRRRLAAAQKRATELEKLICKIYEDNALGKLPDARYRALDAQYAKEQDALEIEIAELGKGCYRL
;
A
#
# COMPACT_ATOMS: atom_id res chain seq x y z
N THR A 1 -43.59 -15.01 0.10
CA THR A 1 -43.89 -13.88 -0.82
C THR A 1 -43.02 -12.70 -0.42
N ASN A 2 -41.91 -12.46 -1.13
CA ASN A 2 -40.97 -11.38 -0.80
C ASN A 2 -41.30 -10.16 -1.67
N ASN A 3 -42.05 -9.23 -1.08
CA ASN A 3 -42.54 -8.00 -1.70
C ASN A 3 -41.38 -7.03 -1.98
N GLY A 4 -40.77 -7.07 -3.16
CA GLY A 4 -40.07 -5.94 -3.82
C GLY A 4 -38.99 -5.16 -3.06
N ARG A 5 -38.63 -5.53 -1.82
CA ARG A 5 -37.72 -4.76 -0.97
C ARG A 5 -36.29 -5.20 -1.26
N ARG A 6 -35.52 -4.33 -1.92
CA ARG A 6 -34.08 -4.54 -2.12
C ARG A 6 -33.40 -4.56 -0.76
N ILE A 7 -32.80 -5.69 -0.40
CA ILE A 7 -31.93 -5.80 0.77
C ILE A 7 -30.53 -5.39 0.34
N SER A 8 -29.99 -4.34 0.96
CA SER A 8 -28.60 -3.93 0.76
C SER A 8 -27.66 -5.01 1.28
N GLN A 9 -26.65 -5.35 0.48
CA GLN A 9 -25.71 -6.42 0.79
C GLN A 9 -24.31 -6.08 0.28
N TYR A 10 -23.30 -6.45 1.04
CA TYR A 10 -21.90 -6.37 0.67
C TYR A 10 -21.48 -7.71 0.05
N THR A 11 -20.85 -7.65 -1.12
CA THR A 11 -20.34 -8.84 -1.83
C THR A 11 -18.82 -8.82 -1.76
N CYS A 12 -18.20 -9.99 -1.57
CA CYS A 12 -16.75 -10.09 -1.59
C CYS A 12 -16.16 -9.64 -2.93
N SER A 13 -15.19 -8.72 -2.87
CA SER A 13 -14.47 -8.21 -4.04
C SER A 13 -13.57 -9.26 -4.71
N ASN A 14 -13.07 -10.24 -3.95
CA ASN A 14 -12.25 -11.32 -4.50
C ASN A 14 -13.05 -12.34 -5.30
N TYR A 15 -14.36 -12.49 -5.05
CA TYR A 15 -15.23 -13.29 -5.92
C TYR A 15 -15.41 -12.60 -7.29
N THR A 16 -15.56 -11.28 -7.30
CA THR A 16 -15.84 -10.49 -8.52
C THR A 16 -14.63 -10.27 -9.43
N LYS A 17 -13.41 -10.61 -8.99
CA LYS A 17 -12.20 -10.49 -9.81
C LYS A 17 -12.19 -11.53 -10.93
N VAL A 18 -11.78 -11.15 -12.12
CA VAL A 18 -11.71 -12.03 -13.30
C VAL A 18 -10.35 -12.73 -13.35
N PRO A 19 -10.28 -14.06 -13.59
CA PRO A 19 -11.41 -14.98 -13.75
C PRO A 19 -12.22 -15.16 -12.45
N CYS A 20 -13.55 -15.01 -12.57
CA CYS A 20 -14.47 -15.08 -11.43
C CYS A 20 -14.36 -16.45 -10.76
N GLY A 21 -14.35 -16.48 -9.43
CA GLY A 21 -14.27 -17.74 -8.69
C GLY A 21 -12.86 -18.25 -8.42
N THR A 22 -11.80 -17.61 -8.91
CA THR A 22 -10.41 -18.08 -8.71
C THR A 22 -9.91 -17.86 -7.28
N LEU A 23 -10.20 -16.70 -6.68
CA LEU A 23 -9.75 -16.39 -5.31
C LEU A 23 -10.79 -16.77 -4.24
N CYS A 24 -12.07 -16.74 -4.61
CA CYS A 24 -13.17 -17.14 -3.74
C CYS A 24 -14.08 -18.07 -4.54
N PRO A 25 -14.15 -19.37 -4.23
CA PRO A 25 -14.93 -20.34 -5.01
C PRO A 25 -16.44 -20.09 -4.98
N THR A 26 -16.94 -19.47 -3.90
CA THR A 26 -18.37 -19.20 -3.70
C THR A 26 -18.62 -17.70 -3.56
N GLN A 27 -19.82 -17.28 -3.92
CA GLN A 27 -20.23 -15.88 -3.81
C GLN A 27 -20.70 -15.55 -2.39
N HIS A 28 -19.74 -15.33 -1.48
CA HIS A 28 -20.03 -14.88 -0.13
C HIS A 28 -20.52 -13.44 -0.10
N ARG A 29 -21.62 -13.23 0.63
CA ARG A 29 -22.30 -11.96 0.83
C ARG A 29 -22.64 -11.78 2.29
N ILE A 30 -22.65 -10.52 2.73
CA ILE A 30 -23.06 -10.14 4.09
C ILE A 30 -24.14 -9.08 3.94
N ASN A 31 -25.26 -9.26 4.64
CA ASN A 31 -26.33 -8.26 4.65
C ASN A 31 -25.84 -6.98 5.32
N GLU A 32 -26.25 -5.82 4.80
CA GLU A 32 -25.92 -4.53 5.40
C GLU A 32 -26.33 -4.47 6.87
N SER A 33 -27.52 -4.98 7.19
CA SER A 33 -28.02 -5.02 8.58
C SER A 33 -27.08 -5.78 9.51
N ALA A 34 -26.49 -6.89 9.08
CA ALA A 34 -25.55 -7.66 9.89
C ALA A 34 -24.26 -6.87 10.15
N VAL A 35 -23.74 -6.18 9.12
CA VAL A 35 -22.56 -5.32 9.26
C VAL A 35 -22.84 -4.15 10.20
N LEU A 36 -23.98 -3.46 10.01
CA LEU A 36 -24.36 -2.32 10.83
C LEU A 36 -24.56 -2.70 12.30
N THR A 37 -25.18 -3.85 12.57
CA THR A 37 -25.31 -4.36 13.95
C THR A 37 -23.95 -4.62 14.57
N LEU A 38 -23.06 -5.35 13.88
CA LEU A 38 -21.71 -5.64 14.37
C LEU A 38 -20.93 -4.36 14.67
N VAL A 39 -20.95 -3.38 13.77
CA VAL A 39 -20.28 -2.09 13.96
C VAL A 39 -20.87 -1.36 15.16
N SER A 40 -22.20 -1.32 15.28
CA SER A 40 -22.88 -0.62 16.38
C SER A 40 -22.57 -1.25 17.74
N ASP A 41 -22.57 -2.58 17.82
CA ASP A 41 -22.26 -3.30 19.05
C ASP A 41 -20.80 -3.13 19.45
N THR A 42 -19.89 -3.13 18.46
CA THR A 42 -18.48 -2.85 18.70
C THR A 42 -18.26 -1.42 19.22
N LEU A 43 -18.93 -0.42 18.63
CA LEU A 43 -18.86 0.97 19.11
C LEU A 43 -19.43 1.11 20.52
N ARG A 44 -20.51 0.39 20.84
CA ARG A 44 -21.08 0.36 22.20
C ARG A 44 -20.11 -0.23 23.20
N ALA A 45 -19.47 -1.36 22.87
CA ALA A 45 -18.45 -1.99 23.70
C ALA A 45 -17.25 -1.05 23.95
N ILE A 46 -16.79 -0.33 22.92
CA ILE A 46 -15.72 0.69 23.06
C ILE A 46 -16.15 1.81 24.01
N ALA A 47 -17.39 2.31 23.87
CA ALA A 47 -17.92 3.37 24.72
C ALA A 47 -18.14 2.93 26.17
N GLU A 48 -18.47 1.67 26.41
CA GLU A 48 -18.55 1.07 27.75
C GLU A 48 -17.16 0.90 28.36
N TYR A 49 -16.22 0.35 27.60
CA TYR A 49 -14.83 0.18 28.02
C TYR A 49 -14.17 1.51 28.40
N SER A 50 -14.37 2.55 27.58
CA SER A 50 -13.88 3.91 27.85
C SER A 50 -14.47 4.54 29.13
N ARG A 51 -15.71 4.20 29.49
CA ARG A 51 -16.37 4.72 30.71
C ARG A 51 -15.95 3.97 31.97
N ASN A 52 -15.68 2.68 31.86
CA ASN A 52 -15.38 1.83 33.01
C ASN A 52 -13.90 1.92 33.44
N ASP A 53 -12.96 2.03 32.49
CA ASP A 53 -11.54 2.25 32.79
C ASP A 53 -10.89 3.16 31.74
N ARG A 54 -11.01 4.47 31.98
CA ARG A 54 -10.47 5.49 31.08
C ARG A 54 -8.95 5.43 30.98
N THR A 55 -8.26 5.04 32.04
CA THR A 55 -6.79 4.99 32.12
C THR A 55 -6.24 3.84 31.29
N GLU A 56 -6.77 2.64 31.49
CA GLU A 56 -6.39 1.45 30.71
C GLU A 56 -6.80 1.60 29.23
N PHE A 57 -7.96 2.21 28.96
CA PHE A 57 -8.39 2.52 27.60
C PHE A 57 -7.41 3.45 26.88
N ILE A 58 -7.01 4.56 27.52
CA ILE A 58 -6.04 5.50 26.94
C ILE A 58 -4.70 4.79 26.69
N HIS A 59 -4.22 4.01 27.66
CA HIS A 59 -2.97 3.27 27.52
C HIS A 59 -3.00 2.30 26.34
N THR A 60 -4.02 1.44 26.27
CA THR A 60 -4.19 0.45 25.19
C THR A 60 -4.30 1.11 23.81
N VAL A 61 -5.06 2.20 23.71
CA VAL A 61 -5.17 2.97 22.46
C VAL A 61 -3.84 3.59 22.07
N GLN A 62 -3.11 4.19 23.01
CA GLN A 62 -1.80 4.78 22.77
C GLN A 62 -0.77 3.72 22.35
N GLU A 63 -0.69 2.59 23.03
CA GLU A 63 0.22 1.50 22.67
C GLU A 63 -0.08 0.95 21.27
N THR A 64 -1.36 0.71 20.96
CA THR A 64 -1.77 0.23 19.64
C THR A 64 -1.43 1.28 18.56
N GLN A 65 -1.65 2.56 18.85
CA GLN A 65 -1.33 3.65 17.94
C GLN A 65 0.18 3.78 17.72
N VAL A 66 1.00 3.68 18.78
CA VAL A 66 2.47 3.70 18.68
C VAL A 66 2.98 2.48 17.92
N ALA A 67 2.45 1.28 18.20
CA ALA A 67 2.80 0.07 17.48
C ALA A 67 2.49 0.20 15.99
N GLN A 68 1.29 0.69 15.65
CA GLN A 68 0.86 0.89 14.27
C GLN A 68 1.69 1.98 13.56
N GLN A 69 1.96 3.11 14.23
CA GLN A 69 2.84 4.15 13.71
C GLN A 69 4.27 3.63 13.49
N SER A 70 4.80 2.84 14.41
CA SER A 70 6.16 2.26 14.29
C SER A 70 6.27 1.29 13.11
N ALA A 71 5.24 0.48 12.88
CA ALA A 71 5.18 -0.43 11.74
C ALA A 71 5.12 0.34 10.41
N ASP A 72 4.32 1.40 10.35
CA ASP A 72 4.21 2.26 9.17
C ASP A 72 5.51 3.02 8.89
N ILE A 73 6.17 3.56 9.93
CA ILE A 73 7.48 4.20 9.82
C ILE A 73 8.52 3.20 9.32
N SER A 74 8.55 1.99 9.89
CA SER A 74 9.47 0.93 9.46
C SER A 74 9.26 0.54 7.99
N LYS A 75 8.00 0.41 7.56
CA LYS A 75 7.65 0.14 6.16
C LYS A 75 8.10 1.28 5.23
N LYS A 76 7.84 2.54 5.61
CA LYS A 76 8.28 3.71 4.84
C LYS A 76 9.81 3.78 4.73
N ARG A 77 10.53 3.55 5.83
CA ARG A 77 12.01 3.51 5.84
C ARG A 77 12.57 2.40 4.95
N ARG A 78 12.00 1.19 5.01
CA ARG A 78 12.40 0.07 4.12
C ARG A 78 12.18 0.41 2.65
N ARG A 79 11.03 1.03 2.32
CA ARG A 79 10.74 1.44 0.94
C ARG A 79 11.69 2.55 0.46
N LEU A 80 11.97 3.54 1.32
CA LEU A 80 12.93 4.61 1.03
C LEU A 80 14.33 4.03 0.73
N ALA A 81 14.82 3.12 1.57
CA ALA A 81 16.11 2.47 1.36
C ALA A 81 16.15 1.65 0.06
N ALA A 82 15.06 0.96 -0.28
CA ALA A 82 14.95 0.22 -1.53
C ALA A 82 14.95 1.14 -2.76
N ALA A 83 14.22 2.26 -2.70
CA ALA A 83 14.18 3.24 -3.79
C ALA A 83 15.55 3.90 -4.00
N GLN A 84 16.22 4.30 -2.92
CA GLN A 84 17.58 4.84 -2.97
C GLN A 84 18.58 3.83 -3.56
N LYS A 85 18.53 2.57 -3.10
CA LYS A 85 19.38 1.51 -3.65
C LYS A 85 19.17 1.35 -5.15
N ARG A 86 17.92 1.35 -5.60
CA ARG A 86 17.59 1.22 -7.01
C ARG A 86 18.10 2.41 -7.83
N ALA A 87 18.00 3.63 -7.32
CA ALA A 87 18.55 4.81 -7.97
C ALA A 87 20.07 4.68 -8.18
N THR A 88 20.82 4.24 -7.18
CA THR A 88 22.26 3.98 -7.29
C THR A 88 22.59 2.82 -8.25
N GLU A 89 21.75 1.79 -8.32
CA GLU A 89 21.90 0.71 -9.30
C GLU A 89 21.70 1.23 -10.73
N LEU A 90 20.71 2.09 -10.94
CA LEU A 90 20.44 2.72 -12.24
C LEU A 90 21.60 3.58 -12.72
N GLU A 91 22.20 4.38 -11.84
CA GLU A 91 23.40 5.17 -12.18
C GLU A 91 24.54 4.28 -12.73
N LYS A 92 24.80 3.14 -12.08
CA LYS A 92 25.81 2.18 -12.53
C LYS A 92 25.46 1.57 -13.89
N LEU A 93 24.19 1.25 -14.11
CA LEU A 93 23.71 0.71 -15.38
C LEU A 93 23.85 1.75 -16.49
N ILE A 94 23.53 3.02 -16.23
CA ILE A 94 23.66 4.13 -17.17
C ILE A 94 25.12 4.32 -17.58
N CYS A 95 26.05 4.38 -16.63
CA CYS A 95 27.48 4.45 -16.94
C CYS A 95 27.93 3.30 -17.85
N LYS A 96 27.49 2.07 -17.55
CA LYS A 96 27.86 0.89 -18.31
C LYS A 96 27.30 0.90 -19.75
N ILE A 97 26.03 1.27 -19.94
CA ILE A 97 25.45 1.32 -21.30
C ILE A 97 26.07 2.42 -22.15
N TYR A 98 26.51 3.52 -21.52
CA TYR A 98 27.23 4.59 -22.19
C TYR A 98 28.60 4.11 -22.67
N GLU A 99 29.37 3.44 -21.79
CA GLU A 99 30.65 2.83 -22.15
C GLU A 99 30.50 1.79 -23.27
N ASP A 100 29.51 0.91 -23.19
CA ASP A 100 29.26 -0.11 -24.21
C ASP A 100 28.82 0.50 -25.56
N ASN A 101 28.08 1.61 -25.54
CA ASN A 101 27.74 2.36 -26.77
C ASN A 101 28.98 3.04 -27.38
N ALA A 102 29.79 3.72 -26.57
CA ALA A 102 31.02 4.38 -27.01
C ALA A 102 32.03 3.38 -27.61
N LEU A 103 32.08 2.14 -27.10
CA LEU A 103 32.90 1.05 -27.62
C LEU A 103 32.29 0.33 -28.83
N GLY A 104 31.11 0.75 -29.30
CA GLY A 104 30.40 0.13 -30.44
C GLY A 104 29.81 -1.24 -30.16
N LYS A 105 29.81 -1.69 -28.89
CA LYS A 105 29.21 -2.97 -28.47
C LYS A 105 27.69 -2.91 -28.40
N LEU A 106 27.14 -1.70 -28.27
CA LEU A 106 25.70 -1.45 -28.19
C LEU A 106 25.26 -0.50 -29.32
N PRO A 107 24.34 -0.93 -30.22
CA PRO A 107 23.80 -0.05 -31.26
C PRO A 107 23.08 1.17 -30.68
N ASP A 108 23.27 2.34 -31.31
CA ASP A 108 22.68 3.62 -30.87
C ASP A 108 21.17 3.58 -30.66
N ALA A 109 20.44 2.88 -31.55
CA ALA A 109 19.00 2.73 -31.42
C ALA A 109 18.60 2.02 -30.11
N ARG A 110 19.41 1.04 -29.67
CA ARG A 110 19.19 0.33 -28.42
C ARG A 110 19.61 1.17 -27.22
N TYR A 111 20.73 1.89 -27.33
CA TYR A 111 21.17 2.84 -26.30
C TYR A 111 20.07 3.85 -25.98
N ARG A 112 19.55 4.56 -26.98
CA ARG A 112 18.48 5.58 -26.79
C ARG A 112 17.23 5.00 -26.12
N ALA A 113 16.86 3.77 -26.46
CA ALA A 113 15.71 3.11 -25.88
C ALA A 113 15.92 2.74 -24.40
N LEU A 114 17.12 2.31 -24.01
CA LEU A 114 17.47 1.99 -22.63
C LEU A 114 17.65 3.25 -21.79
N ASP A 115 18.34 4.25 -22.33
CA ASP A 115 18.54 5.57 -21.72
C ASP A 115 17.21 6.22 -21.36
N ALA A 116 16.27 6.28 -22.31
CA ALA A 116 14.91 6.80 -22.06
C ALA A 116 14.13 6.01 -21.00
N GLN A 117 14.32 4.68 -20.94
CA GLN A 117 13.66 3.85 -19.91
C GLN A 117 14.24 4.13 -18.52
N TYR A 118 15.56 4.21 -18.40
CA TYR A 118 16.21 4.48 -17.12
C TYR A 118 15.97 5.90 -16.63
N ALA A 119 15.97 6.90 -17.51
CA ALA A 119 15.60 8.27 -17.16
C ALA A 119 14.19 8.34 -16.58
N LYS A 120 13.21 7.69 -17.24
CA LYS A 120 11.84 7.61 -16.74
C LYS A 120 11.75 6.92 -15.37
N GLU A 121 12.54 5.87 -15.15
CA GLU A 121 12.59 5.18 -13.86
C GLU A 121 13.24 6.04 -12.77
N GLN A 122 14.30 6.78 -13.09
CA GLN A 122 14.94 7.73 -12.19
C GLN A 122 13.98 8.85 -11.77
N ASP A 123 13.28 9.47 -12.71
CA ASP A 123 12.27 10.51 -12.41
C ASP A 123 11.21 9.99 -11.44
N ALA A 124 10.71 8.77 -11.67
CA ALA A 124 9.72 8.15 -10.79
C ALA A 124 10.29 7.85 -9.39
N LEU A 125 11.54 7.39 -9.30
CA LEU A 125 12.22 7.12 -8.04
C LEU A 125 12.53 8.40 -7.26
N GLU A 126 12.90 9.49 -7.93
CA GLU A 126 13.14 10.79 -7.28
C GLU A 126 11.87 11.34 -6.64
N ILE A 127 10.74 11.27 -7.35
CA ILE A 127 9.42 11.64 -6.82
C ILE A 127 9.10 10.77 -5.60
N GLU A 128 9.25 9.45 -5.72
CA GLU A 128 8.98 8.51 -4.63
C GLU A 128 9.87 8.77 -3.41
N ILE A 129 11.18 9.00 -3.60
CA ILE A 129 12.13 9.32 -2.53
C ILE A 129 11.76 10.65 -1.87
N ALA A 130 11.39 11.68 -2.63
CA ALA A 130 10.98 12.96 -2.09
C ALA A 130 9.70 12.85 -1.25
N GLU A 131 8.72 12.07 -1.69
CA GLU A 131 7.49 11.81 -0.94
C GLU A 131 7.73 11.01 0.35
N LEU A 132 8.51 9.93 0.26
CA LEU A 132 8.84 9.07 1.40
C LEU A 132 9.73 9.80 2.41
N GLY A 133 10.64 10.66 1.94
CA GLY A 133 11.55 11.46 2.76
C GLY A 133 10.80 12.47 3.63
N LYS A 134 9.83 13.21 3.07
CA LYS A 134 9.00 14.17 3.83
C LYS A 134 8.29 13.54 5.04
N GLY A 135 7.95 12.25 4.96
CA GLY A 135 7.33 11.49 6.05
C GLY A 135 8.31 10.92 7.09
N CYS A 136 9.60 10.79 6.77
CA CYS A 136 10.60 10.23 7.68
C CYS A 136 11.33 11.29 8.53
N TYR A 137 11.39 12.55 8.08
CA TYR A 137 12.07 13.66 8.79
C TYR A 137 11.15 14.49 9.70
N ARG A 138 9.87 14.12 9.84
CA ARG A 138 8.87 14.86 10.63
C ARG A 138 8.62 14.30 12.04
N LEU A 139 9.62 13.60 12.59
CA LEU A 139 9.65 13.10 13.97
C LEU A 139 10.74 13.82 14.75
#